data_AF-A0A949FQS4-F1
#
_entry.id   AF-A0A949FQS4-F1
#
_cell.length_a   1.000
_cell.length_b   1.000
_cell.length_c   1.000
_cell.angle_alpha   90.00
_cell.angle_beta   90.00
_cell.angle_gamma   90.00
#
_symmetry.space_group_name_H-M   'P 1'
#
loop_
_entity.id
_entity.type
_entity.pdbx_description
1 polymer ?
#
loop_
_entity_poly.entity_id
_entity_poly.type
_entity_poly.pdbx_seq_one_letter_code
_entity_poly.pdbx_strand_id
1 'polypeptide(L)'
;MKFLLRSSSAWTTPFDFIKLLLRLATSKTFTTISLHIGVRGYHLAPHTDKADKIAALIIYMGSTKDAGTAHGGTTFYFPKSRQDGMRYLREISGMEHGFWRYCPSALLPITSAFLPRTYSSANTTNLGNNERLNKFYELHEPFFTSQFQPNTSVLFFKDQLTWHEVDLSKFPSHDERRSILINVYRSPNHLRRVVLKTIKLFKRD
;
A
#
# COMPACT_ATOMS: atom_id res chain seq x y z
N MET A 1 16.86 13.25 1.37
CA MET A 1 15.50 12.83 0.98
C MET A 1 15.61 11.89 -0.22
N LYS A 2 15.30 10.60 -0.08
CA LYS A 2 15.31 9.66 -1.22
C LYS A 2 13.93 9.68 -1.87
N PHE A 3 13.84 10.21 -3.09
CA PHE A 3 12.61 10.17 -3.88
C PHE A 3 12.53 8.83 -4.61
N LEU A 4 11.42 8.11 -4.44
CA LEU A 4 11.13 6.91 -5.22
C LEU A 4 10.46 7.29 -6.52
N LEU A 5 11.28 7.74 -7.47
CA LEU A 5 10.83 8.02 -8.83
C LEU A 5 10.84 6.77 -9.72
N ARG A 6 11.43 5.66 -9.27
CA ARG A 6 11.46 4.37 -10.00
C ARG A 6 10.23 3.49 -9.76
N SER A 7 9.06 4.10 -9.67
CA SER A 7 7.80 3.37 -9.83
C SER A 7 7.61 3.07 -11.31
N SER A 8 8.03 1.87 -11.74
CA SER A 8 7.82 1.37 -13.11
C SER A 8 6.33 1.25 -13.48
N SER A 9 5.43 1.40 -12.51
CA SER A 9 3.98 1.27 -12.71
C SER A 9 3.25 2.58 -13.09
N ALA A 10 3.85 3.77 -12.90
CA ALA A 10 3.12 5.01 -13.12
C ALA A 10 3.89 6.22 -13.69
N TRP A 11 5.22 6.29 -13.58
CA TRP A 11 5.95 7.53 -13.90
C TRP A 11 7.33 7.24 -14.53
N THR A 12 7.34 6.80 -15.79
CA THR A 12 8.59 6.47 -16.51
C THR A 12 9.27 7.70 -17.12
N THR A 13 8.57 8.85 -17.17
CA THR A 13 9.08 10.07 -17.80
C THR A 13 8.92 11.31 -16.91
N PRO A 14 9.79 12.33 -17.06
CA PRO A 14 9.59 13.65 -16.44
C PRO A 14 8.23 14.27 -16.77
N PHE A 15 7.68 13.95 -17.94
CA PHE A 15 6.35 14.41 -18.35
C PHE A 15 5.23 13.84 -17.48
N ASP A 16 5.35 12.59 -17.02
CA ASP A 16 4.37 12.01 -16.12
C ASP A 16 4.42 12.68 -14.75
N PHE A 17 5.61 13.04 -14.26
CA PHE A 17 5.75 13.84 -13.03
C PHE A 17 5.07 15.22 -13.16
N ILE A 18 5.23 15.91 -14.30
CA ILE A 18 4.52 17.17 -14.56
C ILE A 18 3.00 16.94 -14.59
N LYS A 19 2.51 15.88 -15.26
CA LYS A 19 1.06 15.54 -15.22
C LYS A 19 0.57 15.33 -13.80
N LEU A 20 1.36 14.70 -12.94
CA LEU A 20 1.03 14.50 -11.54
C LEU A 20 0.92 15.85 -10.82
N LEU A 21 1.91 16.73 -10.96
CA LEU A 21 1.87 18.07 -10.37
C LEU A 21 0.65 18.87 -10.84
N LEU A 22 0.34 18.83 -12.15
CA LEU A 22 -0.84 19.48 -12.70
C LEU A 22 -2.14 18.86 -12.17
N ARG A 23 -2.22 17.54 -12.04
CA ARG A 23 -3.37 16.85 -11.42
C ARG A 23 -3.52 17.22 -9.96
N LEU A 24 -2.42 17.35 -9.21
CA LEU A 24 -2.43 17.78 -7.82
C LEU A 24 -2.90 19.23 -7.70
N ALA A 25 -2.40 20.12 -8.55
CA ALA A 25 -2.77 21.54 -8.56
C ALA A 25 -4.24 21.78 -8.92
N THR A 26 -4.82 20.95 -9.78
CA THR A 26 -6.20 21.10 -10.27
C THR A 26 -7.24 20.30 -9.48
N SER A 27 -6.82 19.41 -8.58
CA SER A 27 -7.74 18.59 -7.79
C SER A 27 -7.82 19.05 -6.35
N LYS A 28 -9.04 19.10 -5.80
CA LYS A 28 -9.21 19.25 -4.36
C LYS A 28 -8.57 18.03 -3.69
N THR A 29 -7.62 18.27 -2.81
CA THR A 29 -6.94 17.24 -2.02
C THR A 29 -7.23 17.45 -0.54
N PHE A 30 -7.08 16.39 0.23
CA PHE A 30 -7.07 16.47 1.69
C PHE A 30 -6.00 15.55 2.24
N THR A 31 -5.55 15.84 3.46
CA THR A 31 -4.46 15.12 4.09
C THR A 31 -4.92 14.53 5.42
N THR A 32 -4.45 13.33 5.73
CA THR A 32 -4.58 12.75 7.08
C THR A 32 -3.20 12.49 7.65
N ILE A 33 -3.02 12.77 8.93
CA ILE A 33 -1.78 12.51 9.66
C ILE A 33 -2.06 11.42 10.69
N SER A 34 -1.24 10.38 10.73
CA SER A 34 -1.36 9.29 11.71
C SER A 34 -0.02 8.95 12.31
N LEU A 35 0.00 8.73 13.63
CA LEU A 35 1.16 8.22 14.36
C LEU A 35 1.09 6.70 14.42
N HIS A 36 2.19 6.04 14.10
CA HIS A 36 2.33 4.58 14.23
C HIS A 36 3.52 4.24 15.12
N ILE A 37 3.29 3.33 16.06
CA ILE A 37 4.31 2.74 16.92
C ILE A 37 4.22 1.23 16.72
N GLY A 38 5.34 0.60 16.37
CA GLY A 38 5.45 -0.84 16.17
C GLY A 38 6.58 -1.42 17.01
N VAL A 39 6.37 -2.63 17.51
CA VAL A 39 7.34 -3.40 18.30
C VAL A 39 7.68 -4.70 17.59
N ARG A 40 8.72 -5.41 18.08
CA ARG A 40 9.12 -6.72 17.57
C ARG A 40 7.93 -7.68 17.46
N GLY A 41 7.87 -8.43 16.36
CA GLY A 41 6.83 -9.43 16.10
C GLY A 41 5.57 -8.89 15.43
N TYR A 42 5.44 -7.57 15.27
CA TYR A 42 4.39 -6.98 14.44
C TYR A 42 4.69 -7.19 12.96
N HIS A 43 3.71 -7.65 12.19
CA HIS A 43 3.82 -7.78 10.75
C HIS A 43 2.55 -7.23 10.09
N LEU A 44 2.71 -6.17 9.31
CA LEU A 44 1.69 -5.67 8.41
C LEU A 44 1.90 -6.31 7.04
N ALA A 45 1.12 -7.34 6.76
CA ALA A 45 1.15 -8.08 5.51
C ALA A 45 0.96 -7.15 4.29
N PRO A 46 1.38 -7.59 3.09
CA PRO A 46 1.19 -6.85 1.87
C PRO A 46 -0.25 -6.36 1.70
N HIS A 47 -0.39 -5.07 1.43
CA HIS A 47 -1.66 -4.45 1.14
C HIS A 47 -1.50 -3.29 0.15
N THR A 48 -2.59 -2.97 -0.54
CA THR A 48 -2.76 -1.74 -1.30
C THR A 48 -3.54 -0.72 -0.48
N ASP A 49 -3.38 0.55 -0.79
CA ASP A 49 -4.24 1.58 -0.23
C ASP A 49 -5.49 1.82 -1.06
N LYS A 50 -6.37 2.66 -0.51
CA LYS A 50 -7.54 3.16 -1.24
C LYS A 50 -7.13 3.88 -2.52
N ALA A 51 -7.93 3.73 -3.58
CA ALA A 51 -7.66 4.32 -4.90
C ALA A 51 -7.73 5.85 -4.96
N ASP A 52 -8.12 6.52 -3.87
CA ASP A 52 -8.10 7.98 -3.75
C ASP A 52 -6.82 8.48 -3.09
N LYS A 53 -6.04 7.59 -2.46
CA LYS A 53 -4.74 7.92 -1.91
C LYS A 53 -3.73 8.03 -3.04
N ILE A 54 -3.16 9.21 -3.21
CA ILE A 54 -2.25 9.53 -4.34
C ILE A 54 -0.79 9.58 -3.91
N ALA A 55 -0.53 9.90 -2.64
CA ALA A 55 0.81 9.89 -2.08
C ALA A 55 0.77 9.56 -0.58
N ALA A 56 1.88 9.06 -0.08
CA ALA A 56 2.16 9.03 1.34
C ALA A 56 3.60 9.43 1.63
N LEU A 57 3.76 10.20 2.70
CA LEU A 57 5.04 10.55 3.29
C LEU A 57 5.14 9.86 4.64
N ILE A 58 6.16 9.02 4.80
CA ILE A 58 6.52 8.39 6.07
C ILE A 58 7.69 9.16 6.63
N ILE A 59 7.61 9.58 7.88
CA ILE A 59 8.71 10.18 8.63
C ILE A 59 9.05 9.23 9.76
N TYR A 60 10.22 8.61 9.69
CA TYR A 60 10.71 7.71 10.72
C TYR A 60 11.31 8.48 11.88
N MET A 61 10.90 8.11 13.08
CA MET A 61 11.38 8.65 14.34
C MET A 61 11.98 7.49 15.13
N GLY A 62 13.25 7.59 15.48
CA GLY A 62 13.96 6.57 16.26
C GLY A 62 14.78 7.24 17.36
N SER A 63 15.00 6.53 18.46
CA SER A 63 15.67 7.06 19.67
C SER A 63 17.20 7.09 19.55
N THR A 64 17.81 6.22 18.74
CA THR A 64 19.28 6.10 18.65
C THR A 64 19.76 5.99 17.20
N LYS A 65 20.94 6.57 16.91
CA LYS A 65 21.59 6.47 15.58
C LYS A 65 21.97 5.02 15.21
N ASP A 66 22.14 4.16 16.21
CA ASP A 66 22.47 2.73 16.03
C ASP A 66 21.25 1.89 15.63
N ALA A 67 20.03 2.42 15.75
CA ALA A 67 18.79 1.76 15.33
C ALA A 67 18.58 1.75 13.80
N GLY A 68 19.61 2.07 13.00
CA GLY A 68 19.65 1.89 11.55
C GLY A 68 19.68 0.42 11.13
N THR A 69 18.83 -0.39 11.74
CA THR A 69 18.77 -1.84 11.53
C THR A 69 18.37 -2.13 10.10
N ALA A 70 18.84 -3.25 9.56
CA ALA A 70 18.41 -3.79 8.27
C ALA A 70 16.92 -4.22 8.26
N HIS A 71 16.17 -3.91 9.32
CA HIS A 71 14.83 -4.38 9.61
C HIS A 71 13.91 -3.21 9.99
N GLY A 72 12.60 -3.45 10.06
CA GLY A 72 11.63 -2.42 10.41
C GLY A 72 11.31 -1.41 9.31
N GLY A 73 11.85 -1.62 8.12
CA GLY A 73 11.53 -0.86 6.93
C GLY A 73 10.09 -1.03 6.44
N THR A 74 9.79 -0.32 5.35
CA THR A 74 8.61 -0.60 4.53
C THR A 74 9.11 -1.13 3.20
N THR A 75 8.70 -2.34 2.84
CA THR A 75 9.01 -2.93 1.54
C THR A 75 7.85 -2.68 0.59
N PHE A 76 8.17 -2.25 -0.61
CA PHE A 76 7.23 -1.95 -1.68
C PHE A 76 7.41 -2.93 -2.82
N TYR A 77 6.28 -3.37 -3.38
CA TYR A 77 6.23 -4.38 -4.42
C TYR A 77 5.49 -3.88 -5.64
N PHE A 78 5.94 -4.36 -6.79
CA PHE A 78 5.19 -4.32 -8.03
C PHE A 78 4.86 -5.73 -8.50
N PRO A 79 3.77 -5.90 -9.24
CA PRO A 79 3.54 -7.15 -9.91
C PRO A 79 4.60 -7.33 -11.01
N LYS A 80 5.13 -8.54 -11.16
CA LYS A 80 6.07 -8.90 -12.23
C LYS A 80 5.47 -8.69 -13.62
N SER A 81 4.15 -8.80 -13.72
CA SER A 81 3.36 -8.45 -14.90
C SER A 81 2.15 -7.61 -14.49
N ARG A 82 1.94 -6.49 -15.19
CA ARG A 82 0.77 -5.63 -14.95
C ARG A 82 -0.54 -6.41 -15.04
N GLN A 83 -0.67 -7.31 -16.03
CA GLN A 83 -1.88 -8.11 -16.21
C GLN A 83 -2.11 -9.05 -15.03
N ASP A 84 -1.06 -9.71 -14.55
CA ASP A 84 -1.15 -10.62 -13.40
C ASP A 84 -1.50 -9.86 -12.12
N GLY A 85 -0.90 -8.69 -11.89
CA GLY A 85 -1.23 -7.84 -10.75
C GLY A 85 -2.68 -7.36 -10.77
N MET A 86 -3.19 -6.97 -11.94
CA MET A 86 -4.59 -6.57 -12.10
C MET A 86 -5.55 -7.73 -11.83
N ARG A 87 -5.27 -8.92 -12.41
CA ARG A 87 -6.07 -10.13 -12.19
C ARG A 87 -6.07 -10.53 -10.71
N TYR A 88 -4.90 -10.55 -10.09
CA TYR A 88 -4.76 -10.88 -8.67
C TYR A 88 -5.53 -9.90 -7.78
N LEU A 89 -5.42 -8.59 -8.05
CA LEU A 89 -6.15 -7.56 -7.31
C LEU A 89 -7.68 -7.70 -7.43
N ARG A 90 -8.18 -8.07 -8.62
CA ARG A 90 -9.61 -8.33 -8.84
C ARG A 90 -10.09 -9.59 -8.10
N GLU A 91 -9.30 -10.66 -8.15
CA GLU A 91 -9.58 -11.91 -7.44
C GLU A 91 -9.75 -11.67 -5.93
N ILE A 92 -8.76 -11.05 -5.29
CA ILE A 92 -8.79 -10.81 -3.83
C ILE A 92 -9.79 -9.75 -3.40
N SER A 93 -10.23 -8.87 -4.31
CA SER A 93 -11.28 -7.88 -4.03
C SER A 93 -12.70 -8.41 -4.30
N GLY A 94 -12.83 -9.66 -4.78
CA GLY A 94 -14.09 -10.30 -5.12
C GLY A 94 -14.73 -9.78 -6.41
N MET A 95 -14.00 -9.02 -7.23
CA MET A 95 -14.51 -8.51 -8.51
C MET A 95 -14.67 -9.60 -9.57
N GLU A 96 -14.11 -10.79 -9.35
CA GLU A 96 -14.30 -11.96 -10.23
C GLU A 96 -15.63 -12.69 -9.99
N HIS A 97 -16.45 -12.24 -9.03
CA HIS A 97 -17.72 -12.86 -8.67
C HIS A 97 -18.93 -11.93 -8.91
N GLY A 98 -20.10 -12.55 -9.11
CA GLY A 98 -21.38 -11.84 -9.24
C GLY A 98 -21.42 -10.85 -10.43
N PHE A 99 -22.13 -9.74 -10.23
CA PHE A 99 -22.27 -8.69 -11.25
C PHE A 99 -20.94 -8.07 -11.69
N TRP A 100 -19.93 -8.07 -10.81
CA TRP A 100 -18.61 -7.49 -11.09
C TRP A 100 -17.80 -8.29 -12.11
N ARG A 101 -18.11 -9.58 -12.32
CA ARG A 101 -17.46 -10.40 -13.36
C ARG A 101 -17.64 -9.83 -14.76
N TYR A 102 -18.76 -9.14 -15.00
CA TYR A 102 -19.06 -8.49 -16.28
C TYR A 102 -18.46 -7.09 -16.40
N CYS A 103 -17.88 -6.54 -15.33
CA CYS A 103 -17.17 -5.28 -15.40
C CYS A 103 -15.90 -5.46 -16.25
N PRO A 104 -15.60 -4.52 -17.17
CA PRO A 104 -14.42 -4.59 -18.03
C PRO A 104 -13.16 -4.94 -17.23
N SER A 105 -12.35 -5.87 -17.75
CA SER A 105 -11.12 -6.35 -17.11
C SER A 105 -10.11 -5.23 -16.82
N ALA A 106 -10.22 -4.12 -17.55
CA ALA A 106 -9.42 -2.91 -17.33
C ALA A 106 -9.77 -2.15 -16.03
N LEU A 107 -10.95 -2.39 -15.44
CA LEU A 107 -11.37 -1.73 -14.21
C LEU A 107 -10.75 -2.42 -12.99
N LEU A 108 -10.22 -1.60 -12.08
CA LEU A 108 -9.66 -2.02 -10.80
C LEU A 108 -10.58 -1.61 -9.64
N PRO A 109 -10.52 -2.34 -8.52
CA PRO A 109 -11.29 -1.99 -7.34
C PRO A 109 -10.91 -0.59 -6.87
N ILE A 110 -11.91 0.14 -6.35
CA ILE A 110 -11.69 1.46 -5.74
C ILE A 110 -11.22 1.31 -4.28
N THR A 111 -11.48 0.15 -3.68
CA THR A 111 -11.18 -0.19 -2.29
C THR A 111 -9.76 -0.76 -2.16
N SER A 112 -9.14 -0.53 -1.01
CA SER A 112 -7.89 -1.21 -0.63
C SER A 112 -8.08 -2.72 -0.60
N ALA A 113 -7.10 -3.45 -1.12
CA ALA A 113 -6.98 -4.88 -0.91
C ALA A 113 -5.97 -5.13 0.20
N PHE A 114 -6.29 -6.07 1.08
CA PHE A 114 -5.43 -6.46 2.19
C PHE A 114 -5.30 -7.97 2.21
N LEU A 115 -4.06 -8.45 2.36
CA LEU A 115 -3.84 -9.82 2.77
C LEU A 115 -4.07 -9.96 4.29
N PRO A 116 -4.36 -11.18 4.77
CA PRO A 116 -4.59 -11.44 6.18
C PRO A 116 -3.45 -10.89 7.04
N ARG A 117 -3.79 -10.14 8.09
CA ARG A 117 -2.80 -9.61 9.03
C ARG A 117 -2.37 -10.71 9.99
N THR A 118 -1.07 -11.00 10.03
CA THR A 118 -0.49 -11.86 11.06
C THR A 118 -0.04 -10.97 12.22
N TYR A 119 -0.91 -10.81 13.21
CA TYR A 119 -0.50 -10.24 14.49
C TYR A 119 0.18 -11.36 15.29
N SER A 120 1.50 -11.25 15.45
CA SER A 120 2.38 -12.22 16.09
C SER A 120 2.59 -13.53 15.32
N SER A 121 3.79 -14.09 15.47
CA SER A 121 4.17 -15.44 15.03
C SER A 121 3.34 -16.58 15.63
N ALA A 122 2.35 -16.27 16.49
CA ALA A 122 1.55 -17.24 17.23
C ALA A 122 0.13 -17.45 16.67
N ASN A 123 -0.31 -16.69 15.67
CA ASN A 123 -1.61 -16.94 15.06
C ASN A 123 -1.47 -17.91 13.88
N THR A 124 -1.75 -19.18 14.14
CA THR A 124 -1.98 -20.25 13.16
C THR A 124 -2.86 -19.72 12.04
N THR A 125 -2.22 -19.43 10.91
CA THR A 125 -2.89 -19.03 9.69
C THR A 125 -3.70 -20.21 9.17
N ASN A 126 -5.01 -20.01 8.96
CA ASN A 126 -5.81 -20.87 8.08
C ASN A 126 -4.99 -21.17 6.81
N LEU A 127 -4.95 -22.43 6.34
CA LEU A 127 -4.16 -22.83 5.16
C LEU A 127 -4.32 -21.86 3.97
N GLY A 128 -5.56 -21.39 3.73
CA GLY A 128 -5.86 -20.44 2.65
C GLY A 128 -5.21 -19.05 2.78
N ASN A 129 -4.79 -18.64 3.98
CA ASN A 129 -4.05 -17.39 4.18
C ASN A 129 -2.60 -17.51 3.68
N ASN A 130 -1.96 -18.64 3.95
CA ASN A 130 -0.59 -18.90 3.49
C ASN A 130 -0.56 -19.07 1.96
N GLU A 131 -1.55 -19.75 1.38
CA GLU A 131 -1.67 -19.89 -0.07
C GLU A 131 -1.78 -18.54 -0.78
N ARG A 132 -2.64 -17.64 -0.29
CA ARG A 132 -2.77 -16.27 -0.83
C ARG A 132 -1.47 -15.48 -0.71
N LEU A 133 -0.77 -15.59 0.41
CA LEU A 133 0.49 -14.88 0.62
C LEU A 133 1.60 -15.44 -0.27
N ASN A 134 1.68 -16.76 -0.44
CA ASN A 134 2.64 -17.40 -1.35
C ASN A 134 2.38 -16.97 -2.80
N LYS A 135 1.12 -17.03 -3.25
CA LYS A 135 0.71 -16.55 -4.57
C LYS A 135 1.05 -15.08 -4.77
N PHE A 136 0.90 -14.24 -3.73
CA PHE A 136 1.35 -12.85 -3.80
C PHE A 136 2.85 -12.75 -4.11
N TYR A 137 3.71 -13.44 -3.35
CA TYR A 137 5.17 -13.39 -3.54
C TYR A 137 5.64 -14.06 -4.84
N GLU A 138 4.87 -14.99 -5.40
CA GLU A 138 5.12 -15.53 -6.74
C GLU A 138 4.85 -14.49 -7.83
N LEU A 139 3.79 -13.70 -7.70
CA LEU A 139 3.34 -12.73 -8.70
C LEU A 139 3.98 -11.35 -8.56
N HIS A 140 4.58 -11.04 -7.42
CA HIS A 140 5.13 -9.72 -7.12
C HIS A 140 6.62 -9.80 -6.81
N GLU A 141 7.32 -8.70 -7.03
CA GLU A 141 8.72 -8.54 -6.67
C GLU A 141 8.94 -7.23 -5.90
N PRO A 142 9.84 -7.24 -4.90
CA PRO A 142 10.20 -6.02 -4.20
C PRO A 142 10.99 -5.12 -5.14
N PHE A 143 10.55 -3.88 -5.31
CA PHE A 143 11.30 -2.88 -6.11
C PHE A 143 12.02 -1.87 -5.24
N PHE A 144 11.57 -1.70 -3.99
CA PHE A 144 12.21 -0.81 -3.03
C PHE A 144 11.91 -1.21 -1.59
N THR A 145 12.92 -1.12 -0.73
CA THR A 145 12.75 -1.21 0.72
C THR A 145 13.30 0.05 1.36
N SER A 146 12.44 0.81 2.04
CA SER A 146 12.93 1.89 2.89
C SER A 146 13.50 1.29 4.16
N GLN A 147 14.78 1.50 4.45
CA GLN A 147 15.30 1.15 5.77
C GLN A 147 14.72 2.07 6.84
N PHE A 148 14.43 1.51 8.01
CA PHE A 148 14.08 2.32 9.17
C PHE A 148 15.35 3.01 9.67
N GLN A 149 15.36 4.33 9.62
CA GLN A 149 16.44 5.15 10.14
C GLN A 149 15.85 6.40 10.79
N PRO A 150 16.34 6.83 11.97
CA PRO A 150 15.89 8.05 12.60
C PRO A 150 16.01 9.25 11.65
N ASN A 151 15.03 10.15 11.68
CA ASN A 151 14.98 11.37 10.88
C ASN A 151 15.00 11.13 9.37
N THR A 152 14.63 9.93 8.92
CA THR A 152 14.49 9.62 7.50
C THR A 152 13.05 9.80 7.05
N SER A 153 12.88 10.46 5.91
CA SER A 153 11.59 10.60 5.25
C SER A 153 11.54 9.80 3.95
N VAL A 154 10.40 9.16 3.71
CA VAL A 154 10.11 8.36 2.52
C VAL A 154 8.82 8.88 1.90
N LEU A 155 8.94 9.51 0.74
CA LEU A 155 7.80 9.90 -0.08
C LEU A 155 7.60 8.85 -1.17
N PHE A 156 6.37 8.37 -1.31
CA PHE A 156 6.00 7.51 -2.42
C PHE A 156 4.62 7.86 -2.95
N PHE A 157 4.52 7.81 -4.27
CA PHE A 157 3.26 7.98 -4.99
C PHE A 157 2.58 6.63 -5.11
N LYS A 158 1.28 6.60 -4.83
CA LYS A 158 0.52 5.36 -4.79
C LYS A 158 -0.30 5.20 -6.06
N ASP A 159 -0.29 3.99 -6.59
CA ASP A 159 -1.32 3.51 -7.50
C ASP A 159 -2.00 2.28 -6.89
N GLN A 160 -2.96 1.70 -7.62
CA GLN A 160 -3.68 0.51 -7.16
C GLN A 160 -2.89 -0.79 -7.26
N LEU A 161 -1.77 -0.81 -7.98
CA LEU A 161 -0.91 -1.99 -8.17
C LEU A 161 0.36 -1.92 -7.31
N THR A 162 0.56 -0.83 -6.58
CA THR A 162 1.67 -0.66 -5.64
C THR A 162 1.26 -1.27 -4.33
N TRP A 163 1.95 -2.34 -3.96
CA TRP A 163 1.77 -3.03 -2.69
C TRP A 163 2.86 -2.61 -1.72
N HIS A 164 2.57 -2.70 -0.42
CA HIS A 164 3.57 -2.49 0.60
C HIS A 164 3.31 -3.32 1.85
N GLU A 165 4.39 -3.67 2.54
CA GLU A 165 4.39 -4.43 3.80
C GLU A 165 5.34 -3.78 4.81
N VAL A 166 5.13 -4.07 6.09
CA VAL A 166 6.04 -3.71 7.18
C VAL A 166 6.27 -4.95 8.03
N ASP A 167 7.49 -5.48 8.02
CA ASP A 167 7.88 -6.65 8.82
C ASP A 167 8.81 -6.24 9.98
N LEU A 168 8.32 -6.43 11.21
CA LEU A 168 9.07 -6.22 12.46
C LEU A 168 9.42 -7.55 13.15
N SER A 169 9.31 -8.70 12.46
CA SER A 169 9.64 -10.02 13.02
C SER A 169 11.07 -10.08 13.58
N LYS A 170 12.02 -9.45 12.87
CA LYS A 170 13.45 -9.34 13.23
C LYS A 170 13.81 -7.99 13.86
N PHE A 171 12.84 -7.18 14.27
CA PHE A 171 13.12 -5.89 14.90
C PHE A 171 13.69 -6.08 16.32
N PRO A 172 14.58 -5.20 16.82
CA PRO A 172 15.13 -5.34 18.16
C PRO A 172 14.04 -5.35 19.24
N SER A 173 14.17 -6.22 20.24
CA SER A 173 13.15 -6.37 21.31
C SER A 173 13.08 -5.18 22.27
N HIS A 174 14.12 -4.37 22.33
CA HIS A 174 14.22 -3.20 23.22
C HIS A 174 13.93 -1.87 22.52
N ASP A 175 13.62 -1.91 21.22
CA ASP A 175 13.34 -0.72 20.42
C ASP A 175 11.90 -0.68 19.92
N GLU A 176 11.47 0.53 19.57
CA GLU A 176 10.18 0.80 18.93
C GLU A 176 10.39 1.48 17.58
N ARG A 177 9.68 0.99 16.57
CA ARG A 177 9.55 1.67 15.29
C ARG A 177 8.48 2.74 15.41
N ARG A 178 8.87 4.01 15.52
CA ARG A 178 7.94 5.14 15.51
C ARG A 178 7.94 5.82 14.14
N SER A 179 6.76 6.14 13.63
CA SER A 179 6.63 6.85 12.35
C SER A 179 5.40 7.74 12.30
N ILE A 180 5.55 8.92 11.72
CA ILE A 180 4.42 9.75 11.27
C ILE A 180 4.12 9.40 9.83
N LEU A 181 2.87 9.10 9.54
CA LEU A 181 2.37 8.83 8.20
C LEU A 181 1.45 9.97 7.79
N ILE A 182 1.85 10.69 6.74
CA ILE A 182 1.07 11.76 6.13
C ILE A 182 0.54 11.23 4.80
N ASN A 183 -0.77 11.07 4.71
CA ASN A 183 -1.45 10.51 3.56
C ASN A 183 -2.17 11.61 2.80
N VAL A 184 -1.90 11.73 1.51
CA VAL A 184 -2.58 12.69 0.63
C VAL A 184 -3.62 11.95 -0.19
N TYR A 185 -4.83 12.47 -0.19
CA TYR A 185 -5.97 11.93 -0.91
C TYR A 185 -6.51 12.93 -1.91
N ARG A 186 -7.03 12.42 -3.02
CA ARG A 186 -7.85 13.18 -3.96
C ARG A 186 -9.30 13.15 -3.47
N SER A 187 -9.91 14.33 -3.35
CA SER A 187 -11.33 14.44 -3.02
C SER A 187 -12.17 13.73 -4.09
N PRO A 188 -13.13 12.87 -3.68
CA PRO A 188 -13.93 12.13 -4.64
C PRO A 188 -14.82 13.08 -5.45
N ASN A 189 -14.79 12.93 -6.78
CA ASN A 189 -15.73 13.64 -7.65
C ASN A 189 -17.17 13.09 -7.45
N HIS A 190 -18.18 13.79 -8.00
CA HIS A 190 -19.58 13.43 -7.81
C HIS A 190 -19.87 11.97 -8.23
N LEU A 191 -19.42 11.56 -9.41
CA LEU A 191 -19.60 10.20 -9.91
C LEU A 191 -19.01 9.14 -8.97
N ARG A 192 -17.79 9.36 -8.47
CA ARG A 192 -17.15 8.43 -7.54
C ARG A 192 -17.88 8.36 -6.19
N ARG A 193 -18.46 9.47 -5.72
CA ARG A 193 -19.31 9.47 -4.52
C ARG A 193 -20.55 8.60 -4.73
N VAL A 194 -21.18 8.67 -5.90
CA VAL A 194 -22.31 7.81 -6.27
C VAL A 194 -21.87 6.35 -6.29
N VAL A 195 -20.81 6.00 -7.01
CA VAL A 195 -20.29 4.63 -7.09
C VAL A 195 -19.96 4.06 -5.71
N LEU A 196 -19.28 4.82 -4.84
CA LEU A 196 -18.96 4.39 -3.49
C LEU A 196 -20.21 4.17 -2.62
N LYS A 197 -21.26 4.99 -2.77
CA LYS A 197 -22.55 4.79 -2.10
C LYS A 197 -23.24 3.53 -2.60
N THR A 198 -23.28 3.33 -3.92
CA THR A 198 -23.85 2.13 -4.55
C THR A 198 -23.16 0.86 -4.07
N ILE A 199 -21.82 0.81 -4.09
CA ILE A 199 -21.04 -0.34 -3.58
C ILE A 199 -21.37 -0.62 -2.11
N LYS A 200 -21.51 0.41 -1.27
CA LYS A 200 -21.87 0.23 0.15
C LYS A 200 -23.27 -0.36 0.34
N LEU A 201 -24.23 -0.04 -0.53
CA LEU A 201 -25.57 -0.62 -0.48
C LEU A 201 -25.54 -2.12 -0.77
N PHE A 202 -24.77 -2.55 -1.76
CA PHE A 202 -24.65 -3.96 -2.16
C PHE A 202 -23.70 -4.81 -1.30
N LYS A 203 -22.94 -4.21 -0.37
CA LYS A 203 -22.08 -4.92 0.60
C LYS A 203 -22.77 -5.15 1.95
N ARG A 204 -24.06 -4.82 2.07
CA ARG A 204 -24.78 -4.86 3.34
C ARG A 204 -25.55 -6.17 3.59
N ASP A 205 -25.38 -7.13 2.69
CA ASP A 205 -25.83 -8.52 2.79
C ASP A 205 -24.62 -9.45 3.00
#